data_AF-A0A631MIM7-F1
#
_entry.id   AF-A0A631MIM7-F1
#
_cell.length_a   1.000
_cell.length_b   1.000
_cell.length_c   1.000
_cell.angle_alpha   90.00
_cell.angle_beta   90.00
_cell.angle_gamma   90.00
#
_symmetry.space_group_name_H-M   'P 1'
#
loop_
_entity.id
_entity.type
_entity.pdbx_description
1 polymer ?
#
loop_
_entity_poly.entity_id
_entity_poly.type
_entity_poly.pdbx_seq_one_letter_code
_entity_poly.pdbx_strand_id
1 'polypeptide(L)'
;HPATEALVATLAGTEHDTGLDILKLENIAAYFREVRKKYHAFEGQLKGYDSRILVAQVPGGMLTNLEGQLKQQNAADKLDQVLAEIPRVREDLGFIPLVTPTSQIVG
;
A
#
# COMPACT_ATOMS: atom_id res chain seq x y z
N HIS A 1 -1.91 3.22 -4.32
CA HIS A 1 -1.56 3.85 -5.61
C HIS A 1 -1.23 5.32 -5.38
N PRO A 2 -0.38 5.93 -6.23
CA PRO A 2 -0.24 7.39 -6.24
C PRO A 2 -1.58 8.07 -6.58
N ALA A 3 -1.72 9.33 -6.20
CA ALA A 3 -2.91 10.11 -6.56
C ALA A 3 -2.91 10.41 -8.07
N THR A 4 -4.01 10.07 -8.75
CA THR A 4 -4.14 10.23 -10.20
C THR A 4 -4.04 11.69 -10.60
N GLU A 5 -4.68 12.58 -9.85
CA GLU A 5 -4.72 14.03 -10.08
C GLU A 5 -3.31 14.63 -10.00
N ALA A 6 -2.50 14.17 -9.04
CA ALA A 6 -1.12 14.62 -8.89
C ALA A 6 -0.26 14.20 -10.10
N LEU A 7 -0.45 12.98 -10.61
CA LEU A 7 0.26 12.51 -11.80
C LEU A 7 -0.15 13.29 -13.04
N VAL A 8 -1.47 13.50 -13.23
CA VAL A 8 -2.02 14.30 -14.35
C VAL A 8 -1.47 15.73 -14.31
N ALA A 9 -1.49 16.38 -13.14
CA ALA A 9 -0.96 17.73 -12.98
C ALA A 9 0.55 17.81 -13.25
N THR A 10 1.31 16.78 -12.84
CA THR A 10 2.77 16.72 -13.05
C THR A 10 3.13 16.61 -14.52
N LEU A 11 2.33 15.90 -15.32
CA LEU A 11 2.60 15.66 -16.74
C LEU A 11 1.99 16.72 -17.67
N ALA A 12 1.17 17.63 -17.14
CA ALA A 12 0.49 18.65 -17.91
C ALA A 12 1.49 19.54 -18.69
N GLY A 13 1.26 19.70 -20.00
CA GLY A 13 2.12 20.50 -20.88
C GLY A 13 3.46 19.85 -21.27
N THR A 14 3.70 18.60 -20.88
CA THR A 14 4.87 17.83 -21.31
C THR A 14 4.56 16.99 -22.56
N GLU A 15 5.58 16.35 -23.16
CA GLU A 15 5.38 15.36 -24.23
C GLU A 15 4.55 14.13 -23.78
N HIS A 16 4.43 13.93 -22.46
CA HIS A 16 3.68 12.85 -21.84
C HIS A 16 2.36 13.33 -21.21
N ASP A 17 1.83 14.48 -21.64
CA ASP A 17 0.55 14.97 -21.16
C ASP A 17 -0.55 13.91 -21.34
N THR A 18 -1.27 13.65 -20.26
CA THR A 18 -2.33 12.63 -20.22
C THR A 18 -3.60 13.06 -20.97
N GLY A 19 -3.78 14.37 -21.22
CA GLY A 19 -5.00 14.92 -21.82
C GLY A 19 -6.25 14.81 -20.94
N LEU A 20 -6.10 14.42 -19.68
CA LEU A 20 -7.23 14.25 -18.74
C LEU A 20 -7.62 15.59 -18.11
N ASP A 21 -8.93 15.80 -17.97
CA ASP A 21 -9.49 16.99 -17.35
C ASP A 21 -9.46 16.88 -15.82
N ILE A 22 -8.60 17.68 -15.19
CA ILE A 22 -8.38 17.68 -13.74
C ILE A 22 -9.65 18.05 -12.94
N LEU A 23 -10.53 18.90 -13.50
CA LEU A 23 -11.76 19.30 -12.81
C LEU A 23 -12.76 18.14 -12.77
N LYS A 24 -12.79 17.31 -13.83
CA LYS A 24 -13.60 16.07 -13.82
C LYS A 24 -13.06 15.05 -12.84
N LEU A 25 -11.74 14.91 -12.75
CA LEU A 25 -11.11 14.01 -11.76
C LEU A 25 -11.44 14.45 -10.33
N GLU A 26 -11.37 15.75 -10.01
CA GLU A 26 -11.75 16.26 -8.69
C GLU A 26 -13.21 15.99 -8.32
N ASN A 27 -14.13 16.06 -9.29
CA ASN A 27 -15.53 15.69 -9.06
C ASN A 27 -15.68 14.20 -8.70
N ILE A 28 -14.92 13.32 -9.36
CA ILE A 28 -14.89 11.89 -9.04
C ILE A 28 -14.28 11.67 -7.65
N ALA A 29 -13.17 12.36 -7.34
CA ALA A 29 -12.52 12.28 -6.03
C ALA A 29 -13.48 12.72 -4.91
N ALA A 30 -14.21 13.82 -5.10
CA ALA A 30 -15.21 14.31 -4.16
C ALA A 30 -16.32 13.28 -3.90
N TYR A 31 -16.83 12.63 -4.96
CA TYR A 31 -17.79 11.53 -4.82
C TYR A 31 -17.23 10.38 -3.95
N PHE A 32 -16.01 9.92 -4.24
CA PHE A 32 -15.41 8.82 -3.48
C PHE A 32 -15.03 9.19 -2.04
N ARG A 33 -14.73 10.47 -1.75
CA ARG A 33 -14.55 10.96 -0.36
C ARG A 33 -15.81 10.74 0.46
N GLU A 34 -17.00 10.95 -0.11
CA GLU A 34 -18.27 10.69 0.57
C GLU A 34 -18.58 9.20 0.69
N VAL A 35 -18.34 8.42 -0.38
CA VAL A 35 -18.53 6.96 -0.34
C VAL A 35 -17.65 6.32 0.73
N ARG A 36 -16.38 6.75 0.84
CA ARG A 36 -15.39 6.22 1.78
C ARG A 36 -15.85 6.30 3.24
N LYS A 37 -16.60 7.35 3.63
CA LYS A 37 -17.13 7.51 4.99
C LYS A 37 -17.98 6.32 5.44
N LYS A 38 -18.69 5.68 4.50
CA LYS A 38 -19.52 4.50 4.78
C LYS A 38 -18.72 3.27 5.23
N TYR A 39 -17.42 3.23 4.92
CA TYR A 39 -16.54 2.09 5.17
C TYR A 39 -15.51 2.35 6.28
N HIS A 40 -15.71 3.37 7.13
CA HIS A 40 -14.78 3.75 8.20
C HIS A 40 -14.39 2.58 9.13
N ALA A 41 -15.30 1.63 9.37
CA ALA A 41 -15.06 0.46 10.22
C ALA A 41 -14.01 -0.52 9.64
N PHE A 42 -13.72 -0.44 8.34
CA PHE A 42 -12.77 -1.31 7.64
C PHE A 42 -11.45 -0.61 7.31
N GLU A 43 -11.26 0.63 7.74
CA GLU A 43 -10.00 1.34 7.48
C GLU A 43 -8.86 0.76 8.33
N GLY A 44 -7.76 0.42 7.66
CA GLY A 44 -6.51 0.08 8.32
C GLY A 44 -5.91 1.27 9.09
N GLN A 45 -4.96 0.99 10.00
CA GLN A 45 -4.29 2.03 10.80
C GLN A 45 -3.37 2.92 9.93
N LEU A 46 -2.97 2.41 8.77
CA LEU A 46 -2.03 3.03 7.85
C LEU A 46 -2.74 4.15 7.06
N LYS A 47 -2.79 5.34 7.66
CA LYS A 47 -3.36 6.56 7.06
C LYS A 47 -2.28 7.33 6.31
N GLY A 48 -1.93 6.90 5.11
CA GLY A 48 -1.01 7.66 4.24
C GLY A 48 -0.03 6.78 3.46
N TYR A 49 1.11 7.37 3.11
CA TYR A 49 2.18 6.69 2.39
C TYR A 49 3.21 6.16 3.40
N ASP A 50 3.53 4.88 3.31
CA ASP A 50 4.64 4.29 4.06
C ASP A 50 5.77 3.95 3.09
N SER A 51 6.84 4.77 3.13
CA SER A 51 8.01 4.58 2.28
C SER A 51 8.79 3.32 2.62
N ARG A 52 8.58 2.72 3.80
CA ARG A 52 9.20 1.44 4.18
C ARG A 52 8.80 0.31 3.22
N ILE A 53 7.66 0.40 2.56
CA ILE A 53 7.23 -0.55 1.51
C ILE A 53 8.24 -0.62 0.35
N LEU A 54 8.86 0.51 -0.01
CA LEU A 54 9.86 0.56 -1.08
C LEU A 54 11.16 -0.17 -0.71
N VAL A 55 11.46 -0.24 0.58
CA VAL A 55 12.68 -0.88 1.11
C VAL A 55 12.42 -2.35 1.40
N ALA A 56 11.35 -2.66 2.13
CA ALA A 56 11.03 -4.03 2.55
C ALA A 56 10.44 -4.88 1.41
N GLN A 57 10.00 -4.25 0.31
CA GLN A 57 9.34 -4.91 -0.83
C GLN A 57 8.12 -5.76 -0.44
N VAL A 58 7.48 -5.41 0.68
CA VAL A 58 6.29 -6.09 1.20
C VAL A 58 5.05 -5.54 0.51
N PRO A 59 4.20 -6.36 -0.12
CA PRO A 59 2.92 -5.93 -0.68
C PRO A 59 2.05 -5.23 0.38
N GLY A 60 1.39 -4.13 0.03
CA GLY A 60 0.58 -3.37 1.01
C GLY A 60 -0.51 -4.19 1.70
N GLY A 61 -1.17 -5.11 0.98
CA GLY A 61 -2.15 -6.03 1.57
C GLY A 61 -1.55 -7.04 2.56
N MET A 62 -0.30 -7.46 2.32
CA MET A 62 0.46 -8.33 3.22
C MET A 62 0.84 -7.58 4.51
N LEU A 63 1.26 -6.31 4.40
CA LEU A 63 1.60 -5.47 5.56
C LEU A 63 0.43 -5.29 6.53
N THR A 64 -0.74 -4.86 6.04
CA THR A 64 -1.93 -4.65 6.89
C THR A 64 -2.38 -5.96 7.54
N ASN A 65 -2.24 -7.08 6.83
CA ASN A 65 -2.56 -8.39 7.38
C ASN A 65 -1.59 -8.79 8.51
N LEU A 66 -0.28 -8.59 8.31
CA LEU A 66 0.75 -8.84 9.32
C LEU A 66 0.55 -7.98 10.57
N GLU A 67 0.25 -6.68 10.41
CA GLU A 67 -0.09 -5.80 11.55
C GLU A 67 -1.28 -6.34 12.34
N GLY A 68 -2.32 -6.78 11.64
CA GLY A 68 -3.50 -7.40 12.24
C GLY A 68 -3.17 -8.68 13.02
N GLN A 69 -2.36 -9.57 12.43
CA GLN A 69 -1.94 -10.83 13.05
C GLN A 69 -1.07 -10.59 14.30
N LEU A 70 -0.07 -9.71 14.21
CA LEU A 70 0.79 -9.37 15.36
C LEU A 70 -0.01 -8.74 16.50
N LYS A 71 -0.99 -7.88 16.17
CA LYS A 71 -1.89 -7.31 17.17
C LYS A 71 -2.75 -8.38 17.86
N GLN A 72 -3.27 -9.36 17.12
CA GLN A 72 -3.99 -10.50 17.69
C GLN A 72 -3.11 -11.37 18.60
N GLN A 73 -1.80 -11.43 18.31
CA GLN A 73 -0.81 -12.18 19.09
C GLN A 73 -0.18 -11.37 20.24
N ASN A 74 -0.62 -10.14 20.49
CA ASN A 74 0.02 -9.21 21.45
C ASN A 74 1.53 -9.00 21.19
N ALA A 75 1.94 -8.98 19.91
CA ALA A 75 3.32 -8.86 19.46
C ALA A 75 3.52 -7.69 18.48
N ALA A 76 2.68 -6.65 18.57
CA ALA A 76 2.72 -5.50 17.67
C ALA A 76 4.06 -4.73 17.72
N ASP A 77 4.77 -4.80 18.85
CA ASP A 77 6.11 -4.25 19.06
C ASP A 77 7.19 -4.93 18.20
N LYS A 78 6.91 -6.12 17.64
CA LYS A 78 7.85 -6.88 16.81
C LYS A 78 7.73 -6.59 15.32
N LEU A 79 6.85 -5.68 14.90
CA LEU A 79 6.60 -5.40 13.48
C LEU A 79 7.90 -5.10 12.73
N ASP A 80 8.76 -4.23 13.26
CA ASP A 80 10.01 -3.87 12.59
C ASP A 80 10.99 -5.05 12.48
N GLN A 81 10.98 -5.97 13.45
CA GLN A 81 11.80 -7.19 13.40
C GLN A 81 11.31 -8.15 12.31
N VAL A 82 9.98 -8.33 12.20
CA VAL A 82 9.37 -9.14 11.14
C VAL A 82 9.66 -8.56 9.76
N LEU A 83 9.52 -7.23 9.60
CA LEU A 83 9.83 -6.55 8.34
C LEU A 83 11.30 -6.69 7.93
N ALA A 84 12.23 -6.75 8.89
CA ALA A 84 13.64 -7.00 8.65
C ALA A 84 13.98 -8.48 8.37
N GLU A 85 13.08 -9.41 8.69
CA GLU A 85 13.26 -10.84 8.47
C GLU A 85 12.73 -11.30 7.10
N ILE A 86 11.66 -10.68 6.61
CA ILE A 86 11.04 -11.00 5.31
C ILE A 86 12.05 -11.07 4.15
N PRO A 87 13.00 -10.12 3.98
CA PRO A 87 13.99 -10.21 2.90
C PRO A 87 14.92 -11.43 3.03
N ARG A 88 15.26 -11.84 4.26
CA ARG A 88 16.14 -12.99 4.54
C ARG A 88 15.42 -14.30 4.24
N VAL A 89 14.19 -14.46 4.72
CA VAL A 89 13.37 -15.63 4.39
C VAL A 89 13.11 -15.73 2.89
N ARG A 90 12.91 -14.58 2.21
CA ARG A 90 12.75 -14.55 0.76
C ARG A 90 14.03 -14.99 0.02
N GLU A 91 15.19 -14.62 0.52
CA GLU A 91 16.49 -15.07 0.00
C GLU A 91 16.67 -16.58 0.19
N ASP A 92 16.38 -17.12 1.38
CA ASP A 92 16.43 -18.55 1.68
C ASP A 92 15.53 -19.39 0.75
N LEU A 93 14.41 -18.81 0.31
CA LEU A 93 13.46 -19.42 -0.63
C LEU A 93 13.80 -19.17 -2.11
N GLY A 94 14.93 -18.52 -2.42
CA GLY A 94 15.39 -18.31 -3.79
C GLY A 94 14.77 -17.10 -4.49
N PHE A 95 14.48 -16.02 -3.74
CA PHE A 95 13.96 -14.75 -4.25
C PHE A 95 12.60 -14.81 -4.94
N ILE A 96 11.72 -15.71 -4.49
CA ILE A 96 10.36 -15.83 -5.04
C ILE A 96 9.60 -14.50 -5.03
N PRO A 97 8.69 -14.26 -6.00
CA PRO A 97 7.80 -13.10 -5.97
C PRO A 97 6.96 -13.11 -4.70
N LEU A 98 6.77 -11.95 -4.07
CA LEU A 98 5.86 -11.79 -2.93
C LEU A 98 4.50 -11.33 -3.44
N VAL A 99 3.63 -12.30 -3.74
CA VAL A 99 2.22 -12.08 -4.11
C VAL A 99 1.42 -13.26 -3.56
N THR A 100 0.11 -13.13 -3.38
CA THR A 100 -0.68 -14.29 -2.93
C THR A 100 -0.55 -15.45 -3.93
N PRO A 101 -0.23 -16.69 -3.51
CA PRO A 101 -0.15 -17.17 -2.12
C PRO A 101 1.24 -17.08 -1.45
N THR A 102 2.33 -16.88 -2.19
CA THR A 102 3.70 -16.89 -1.65
C THR A 102 3.95 -15.83 -0.58
N SER A 103 3.28 -14.68 -0.65
CA SER A 103 3.32 -13.66 0.40
C SER A 103 2.86 -14.15 1.78
N GLN A 104 1.98 -15.15 1.84
CA GLN A 104 1.48 -15.74 3.10
C GLN A 104 2.39 -16.84 3.65
N ILE A 105 3.32 -17.34 2.82
CA ILE A 105 4.31 -18.34 3.23
C ILE A 105 5.55 -17.66 3.80
N VAL A 106 5.90 -16.49 3.26
CA VAL A 106 7.07 -15.71 3.68
C VAL A 106 6.78 -14.79 4.88
N GLY A 107 5.57 -14.22 4.97
CA GLY A 107 5.14 -13.38 6.09
C GLY A 107 4.58 -14.18 7.24
#